data_AF-A0A1E7I6R7-F1
#
_entry.id   AF-A0A1E7I6R7-F1
#
_cell.length_a   1.000
_cell.length_b   1.000
_cell.length_c   1.000
_cell.angle_alpha   90.00
_cell.angle_beta   90.00
_cell.angle_gamma   90.00
#
_symmetry.space_group_name_H-M   'P 1'
#
loop_
_entity.id
_entity.type
_entity.pdbx_description
1 polymer ?
#
loop_
_entity_poly.entity_id
_entity_poly.type
_entity_poly.pdbx_seq_one_letter_code
_entity_poly.pdbx_strand_id
1 'polypeptide(L)'
;MQRTEVERIFEAYFEKYKKTEGDRTSWSAVWLESTPNGVLELNMTKCPKGQTFKLLVNKKKEAEVLGWDGFFEAMIEISANHPSLYDEDKVFSDMEFVI
;
A
#
# COMPACT_ATOMS: atom_id res chain seq x y z
N MET A 1 -8.73 0.54 -11.62
CA MET A 1 -7.76 1.37 -12.39
C MET A 1 -6.79 0.53 -13.24
N GLN A 2 -5.94 1.16 -14.07
CA GLN A 2 -4.83 0.46 -14.73
C GLN A 2 -3.64 0.33 -13.77
N ARG A 3 -2.92 -0.80 -13.81
CA ARG A 3 -1.76 -1.06 -12.90
C ARG A 3 -0.74 0.07 -12.92
N THR A 4 -0.38 0.55 -14.10
CA THR A 4 0.60 1.65 -14.28
C THR A 4 0.16 2.97 -13.62
N GLU A 5 -1.14 3.21 -13.52
CA GLU A 5 -1.70 4.39 -12.87
C GLU A 5 -1.63 4.27 -11.35
N VAL A 6 -1.98 3.09 -10.82
CA VAL A 6 -1.83 2.75 -9.40
C VAL A 6 -0.38 2.92 -8.95
N GLU A 7 0.56 2.35 -9.72
CA GLU A 7 1.99 2.48 -9.48
C GLU A 7 2.40 3.95 -9.41
N ARG A 8 2.05 4.74 -10.44
CA ARG A 8 2.39 6.17 -10.51
C ARG A 8 1.88 6.94 -9.29
N ILE A 9 0.63 6.73 -8.89
CA ILE A 9 0.01 7.46 -7.78
C ILE A 9 0.69 7.12 -6.46
N PHE A 10 0.86 5.83 -6.18
CA PHE A 10 1.41 5.39 -4.91
C PHE A 10 2.92 5.70 -4.83
N GLU A 11 3.64 5.68 -5.95
CA GLU A 11 5.02 6.20 -6.03
C GLU A 11 5.11 7.70 -5.69
N ALA A 12 4.22 8.51 -6.25
CA ALA A 12 4.17 9.95 -5.93
C ALA A 12 3.82 10.19 -4.46
N TYR A 13 2.87 9.41 -3.92
CA TYR A 13 2.52 9.43 -2.50
C TYR A 13 3.71 9.06 -1.63
N PHE A 14 4.41 7.99 -1.97
CA PHE A 14 5.61 7.53 -1.29
C PHE A 14 6.66 8.65 -1.26
N GLU A 15 6.96 9.28 -2.40
CA GLU A 15 7.96 10.35 -2.45
C GLU A 15 7.61 11.56 -1.57
N LYS A 16 6.33 11.92 -1.48
CA LYS A 16 5.86 13.02 -0.64
C LYS A 16 5.86 12.70 0.86
N TYR A 17 5.46 11.48 1.23
CA TYR A 17 5.16 11.11 2.62
C TYR A 17 6.17 10.17 3.27
N LYS A 18 7.16 9.68 2.53
CA LYS A 18 8.15 8.74 3.05
C LYS A 18 8.86 9.28 4.29
N LYS A 19 9.08 8.39 5.25
CA LYS A 19 9.89 8.63 6.44
C LYS A 19 11.09 7.71 6.42
N THR A 20 12.23 8.19 6.89
CA THR A 20 13.41 7.35 7.09
C THR A 20 13.16 6.37 8.23
N GLU A 21 13.45 5.11 8.00
CA GLU A 21 13.52 4.10 9.05
C GLU A 21 14.80 4.28 9.89
N GLY A 22 14.86 3.63 11.06
CA GLY A 22 15.98 3.77 12.00
C GLY A 22 17.36 3.42 11.43
N ASP A 23 17.40 2.66 10.33
CA ASP A 23 18.60 2.28 9.60
C ASP A 23 19.13 3.37 8.64
N ARG A 24 18.39 4.47 8.46
CA ARG A 24 18.66 5.59 7.52
C ARG A 24 18.95 5.16 6.07
N THR A 25 18.60 3.93 5.73
CA THR A 25 18.82 3.33 4.42
C THR A 25 17.53 2.73 3.86
N SER A 26 16.47 2.70 4.66
CA SER A 26 15.13 2.34 4.24
C SER A 26 14.19 3.53 4.45
N TRP A 27 13.20 3.64 3.58
CA TRP A 27 12.14 4.63 3.64
C TRP A 27 10.80 3.95 3.53
N SER A 28 9.83 4.36 4.34
CA SER A 28 8.48 3.82 4.30
C SER A 28 7.42 4.91 4.21
N ALA A 29 6.32 4.61 3.54
CA ALA A 29 5.11 5.43 3.54
C ALA A 29 3.91 4.52 3.81
N VAL A 30 3.01 5.00 4.67
CA VAL A 30 1.84 4.24 5.13
C VAL A 30 0.57 4.94 4.71
N TRP A 31 -0.31 4.22 4.03
CA TRP A 31 -1.69 4.61 3.80
C TRP A 31 -2.62 3.81 4.70
N LEU A 32 -3.66 4.47 5.22
CA LEU A 32 -4.70 3.86 6.03
C LEU A 32 -6.07 4.14 5.41
N GLU A 33 -6.76 3.08 5.01
CA GLU A 33 -8.15 3.14 4.56
C GLU A 33 -9.05 2.63 5.69
N SER A 34 -9.95 3.49 6.17
CA SER A 34 -10.90 3.15 7.22
C SER A 34 -12.29 2.96 6.64
N THR A 35 -12.83 1.75 6.79
CA THR A 35 -14.18 1.39 6.35
C THR A 35 -15.04 0.98 7.55
N PRO A 36 -16.37 0.88 7.41
CA PRO A 36 -17.21 0.26 8.43
C PRO A 36 -16.84 -1.20 8.76
N ASN A 37 -16.15 -1.89 7.86
CA ASN A 37 -15.76 -3.30 8.00
C ASN A 37 -14.36 -3.51 8.60
N GLY A 38 -13.61 -2.43 8.81
CA GLY A 38 -12.27 -2.47 9.37
C GLY A 38 -11.32 -1.47 8.73
N VAL A 39 -10.05 -1.60 9.08
CA VAL A 39 -8.97 -0.74 8.59
C VAL A 39 -8.00 -1.57 7.76
N LEU A 40 -7.74 -1.12 6.54
CA LEU A 40 -6.67 -1.61 5.67
C LEU A 40 -5.47 -0.67 5.76
N GLU A 41 -4.30 -1.22 6.04
CA GLU A 41 -3.03 -0.51 6.03
C GLU A 41 -2.18 -1.01 4.87
N LEU A 42 -1.75 -0.07 4.02
CA LEU A 42 -0.81 -0.31 2.93
C LEU A 42 0.50 0.39 3.28
N ASN A 43 1.53 -0.38 3.62
CA ASN A 43 2.86 0.15 3.91
C ASN A 43 3.80 -0.21 2.76
N MET A 44 4.25 0.80 2.03
CA MET A 44 5.29 0.66 1.01
C MET A 44 6.64 1.00 1.63
N THR A 45 7.61 0.10 1.50
CA THR A 45 8.99 0.32 1.96
C THR A 45 9.96 0.19 0.78
N LYS A 46 10.88 1.15 0.64
CA LYS A 46 12.01 1.07 -0.30
C LYS A 46 13.33 1.08 0.45
N CYS A 47 14.21 0.18 0.05
CA CYS A 47 15.60 0.11 0.50
C CYS A 47 16.52 -0.22 -0.69
N PRO A 48 17.85 -0.14 -0.55
CA PRO A 48 18.79 -0.51 -1.60
C PRO A 48 18.61 -1.94 -2.16
N LYS A 49 17.99 -2.84 -1.40
CA LYS A 49 17.72 -4.22 -1.81
C LYS A 49 16.42 -4.38 -2.61
N GLY A 50 15.58 -3.35 -2.67
CA GLY A 50 14.33 -3.36 -3.42
C GLY A 50 13.18 -2.72 -2.66
N GLN A 51 11.97 -2.97 -3.19
CA GLN A 51 10.72 -2.42 -2.73
C GLN A 51 9.80 -3.53 -2.23
N THR A 52 9.26 -3.35 -1.03
CA THR A 52 8.30 -4.28 -0.43
C THR A 52 7.00 -3.57 -0.07
N PHE A 53 5.93 -4.36 -0.01
CA PHE A 53 4.64 -3.92 0.50
C PHE A 53 4.24 -4.81 1.66
N LYS A 54 3.83 -4.18 2.77
CA LYS A 54 3.24 -4.87 3.90
C LYS A 54 1.77 -4.47 3.99
N LEU A 55 0.91 -5.47 3.98
CA LEU A 55 -0.54 -5.32 3.99
C LEU A 55 -1.06 -5.78 5.35
N LEU A 56 -1.74 -4.89 6.06
CA LEU A 56 -2.36 -5.24 7.34
C LEU A 56 -3.87 -4.98 7.28
N VAL A 57 -4.62 -5.91 7.86
CA VAL A 57 -6.06 -5.78 8.09
C VAL A 57 -6.28 -5.75 9.60
N ASN A 58 -6.89 -4.68 10.10
CA ASN A 58 -7.15 -4.49 11.52
C ASN A 58 -5.90 -4.70 12.39
N LYS A 59 -4.76 -4.13 11.95
CA LYS A 59 -3.42 -4.25 12.56
C LYS A 59 -2.80 -5.65 12.54
N LYS A 60 -3.44 -6.63 11.91
CA LYS A 60 -2.88 -7.96 11.68
C LYS A 60 -2.24 -8.01 10.30
N LYS A 61 -0.99 -8.46 10.23
CA LYS A 61 -0.29 -8.65 8.95
C LYS A 61 -0.93 -9.80 8.18
N GLU A 62 -1.46 -9.50 7.01
CA GLU A 62 -2.04 -10.49 6.10
C GLU A 62 -1.05 -10.88 5.00
N ALA A 63 -0.24 -9.93 4.50
CA ALA A 63 0.79 -10.21 3.50
C ALA A 63 2.02 -9.30 3.62
N GLU A 64 3.14 -9.79 3.10
CA GLU A 64 4.37 -9.02 2.89
C GLU A 64 5.03 -9.51 1.61
N VAL A 65 5.07 -8.66 0.58
CA VAL A 65 5.39 -9.03 -0.80
C VAL A 65 6.44 -8.11 -1.40
N LEU A 66 7.17 -8.63 -2.39
CA LEU A 66 8.23 -7.90 -3.11
C LEU A 66 7.68 -7.35 -4.43
N GLY A 67 7.91 -6.07 -4.69
CA GLY A 67 7.59 -5.43 -5.95
C GLY A 67 6.10 -5.30 -6.25
N TRP A 68 5.80 -4.67 -7.39
CA TRP A 68 4.43 -4.34 -7.79
C TRP A 68 3.60 -5.56 -8.19
N ASP A 69 4.19 -6.55 -8.86
CA ASP A 69 3.46 -7.78 -9.22
C ASP A 69 2.94 -8.50 -7.98
N GLY A 70 3.81 -8.67 -6.97
CA GLY A 70 3.41 -9.27 -5.69
C GLY A 70 2.36 -8.44 -4.95
N PHE A 71 2.41 -7.10 -5.04
CA PHE A 71 1.36 -6.24 -4.50
C PHE A 71 0.01 -6.51 -5.15
N PHE A 72 -0.06 -6.52 -6.48
CA PHE A 72 -1.32 -6.74 -7.19
C PHE A 72 -1.91 -8.13 -6.93
N GLU A 73 -1.08 -9.18 -6.88
CA GLU A 73 -1.51 -10.52 -6.50
C GLU A 73 -2.06 -10.56 -5.07
N ALA A 74 -1.34 -9.96 -4.11
CA ALA A 74 -1.78 -9.90 -2.72
C ALA A 74 -3.08 -9.10 -2.56
N MET A 75 -3.28 -8.02 -3.30
CA MET A 75 -4.52 -7.24 -3.24
C MET A 75 -5.73 -8.00 -3.79
N ILE A 76 -5.54 -8.90 -4.77
CA ILE A 76 -6.60 -9.82 -5.21
C ILE A 76 -7.02 -10.75 -4.05
N GLU A 77 -6.05 -11.33 -3.34
CA GLU A 77 -6.31 -12.19 -2.19
C GLU A 77 -6.97 -11.44 -1.03
N ILE A 78 -6.50 -10.22 -0.71
CA ILE A 78 -7.09 -9.36 0.32
C ILE A 78 -8.55 -9.05 -0.02
N SER A 79 -8.84 -8.72 -1.27
CA SER A 79 -10.21 -8.42 -1.72
C SER A 79 -11.14 -9.62 -1.59
N ALA A 80 -10.62 -10.83 -1.86
CA ALA A 80 -11.38 -12.07 -1.72
C ALA A 80 -11.63 -12.43 -0.26
N ASN A 81 -10.63 -12.27 0.62
CA ASN A 81 -10.70 -12.65 2.04
C ASN A 81 -11.40 -11.60 2.92
N HIS A 82 -11.38 -10.34 2.50
CA HIS A 82 -11.98 -9.21 3.21
C HIS A 82 -12.84 -8.37 2.25
N PRO A 83 -14.02 -8.89 1.85
CA PRO A 83 -14.93 -8.17 0.98
C PRO A 83 -15.27 -6.80 1.56
N SER A 84 -15.35 -5.78 0.69
CA SER A 84 -15.71 -4.40 1.06
C SER A 84 -14.70 -3.66 1.95
N LEU A 85 -13.48 -4.19 2.11
CA LEU A 85 -12.38 -3.51 2.82
C LEU A 85 -11.44 -2.77 1.86
N TYR A 86 -11.37 -3.20 0.61
CA TYR A 86 -10.56 -2.58 -0.44
C TYR A 86 -11.43 -2.17 -1.61
N ASP A 87 -11.39 -0.87 -1.92
CA ASP A 87 -11.91 -0.26 -3.13
C ASP A 87 -10.74 0.43 -3.81
N GLU A 88 -10.21 -0.18 -4.88
CA GLU A 88 -9.02 0.29 -5.58
C GLU A 88 -9.18 1.74 -6.06
N ASP A 89 -10.31 2.03 -6.70
CA ASP A 89 -10.53 3.34 -7.32
C ASP A 89 -10.63 4.41 -6.24
N LYS A 90 -11.33 4.14 -5.13
CA LYS A 90 -11.39 5.06 -3.99
C LYS A 90 -10.03 5.27 -3.35
N VAL A 91 -9.33 4.19 -3.00
CA VAL A 91 -8.04 4.26 -2.28
C VAL A 91 -7.04 5.09 -3.06
N PHE A 92 -6.87 4.82 -4.36
CA PHE A 92 -5.88 5.55 -5.15
C PHE A 92 -6.34 6.94 -5.57
N SER A 93 -7.65 7.19 -5.73
CA SER A 93 -8.14 8.56 -5.92
C SER A 93 -7.89 9.43 -4.67
N ASP A 94 -8.08 8.87 -3.47
CA ASP A 94 -7.81 9.58 -2.22
C ASP A 94 -6.31 9.81 -2.00
N MET A 95 -5.46 8.83 -2.35
CA MET A 95 -4.01 9.04 -2.37
C MET A 95 -3.61 10.14 -3.35
N GLU A 96 -4.18 10.12 -4.57
CA GLU A 96 -3.88 11.13 -5.60
C GLU A 96 -4.35 12.53 -5.17
N PHE A 97 -5.46 12.63 -4.44
CA PHE A 97 -5.95 13.90 -3.93
C PHE A 97 -4.99 14.56 -2.93
N VAL A 98 -4.21 13.76 -2.20
CA VAL A 98 -3.29 14.27 -1.17
C VAL A 98 -1.85 14.44 -1.64
N ILE A 99 -1.47 14.06 -2.86
CA ILE A 99 -0.13 14.33 -3.42
C ILE A 99 -0.01 15.74 -3.98
#